data_AF-M4ALM5-F1
#
_entry.id   AF-M4ALM5-F1
#
_cell.length_a   1.000
_cell.length_b   1.000
_cell.length_c   1.000
_cell.angle_alpha   90.00
_cell.angle_beta   90.00
_cell.angle_gamma   90.00
#
_symmetry.space_group_name_H-M   'P 1'
#
loop_
_entity.id
_entity.type
_entity.pdbx_description
1 polymer ?
#
loop_
_entity_poly.entity_id
_entity_poly.type
_entity_poly.pdbx_seq_one_letter_code
_entity_poly.pdbx_strand_id
1 'polypeptide(L)'
;MNAIKDPHPAVLAVSKVIVGMMPIAYIAVGAVYLNECPVQEKIPIYLIVSGVFTIVLSLLSCLPGTRSTKDTPRTTAGHVVTIWNSLVSLFLFCWFISGNIWIYSIYQPEYNKNATDVSRYCNKTLYLFAFWNTTLVYILAILFVLTGCCVLFCFFLCGRADSDDDANQQA
;
A
#
# COMPACT_ATOMS: atom_id res chain seq x y z
N MET A 1 3.19 -22.18 -26.57
CA MET A 1 4.14 -21.69 -25.54
C MET A 1 4.21 -20.17 -25.64
N ASN A 2 3.44 -19.49 -24.80
CA ASN A 2 3.45 -18.03 -24.75
C ASN A 2 4.77 -17.58 -24.14
N ALA A 3 5.56 -16.86 -24.93
CA ALA A 3 6.71 -16.12 -24.41
C ALA A 3 6.17 -15.13 -23.37
N ILE A 4 6.41 -15.45 -22.10
CA ILE A 4 6.27 -14.52 -20.99
C ILE A 4 7.26 -13.41 -21.28
N LYS A 5 6.75 -12.33 -21.87
CA LYS A 5 7.48 -11.10 -22.12
C LYS A 5 7.92 -10.58 -20.77
N ASP A 6 9.18 -10.80 -20.41
CA ASP A 6 9.81 -10.15 -19.26
C ASP A 6 9.39 -8.67 -19.27
N PRO A 7 8.86 -8.13 -18.16
CA PRO A 7 8.51 -6.73 -18.11
C PRO A 7 9.76 -5.93 -18.45
N HIS A 8 9.72 -5.18 -19.55
CA HIS A 8 10.85 -4.36 -20.01
C HIS A 8 11.34 -3.53 -18.82
N PRO A 9 12.65 -3.34 -18.60
CA PRO A 9 13.17 -2.54 -17.49
C PRO A 9 12.56 -1.12 -17.43
N ALA A 10 12.10 -0.61 -18.58
CA ALA A 10 11.32 0.61 -18.67
C ALA A 10 9.95 0.53 -17.97
N VAL A 11 9.21 -0.57 -18.07
CA VAL A 11 7.91 -0.77 -17.40
C VAL A 11 8.08 -0.83 -15.88
N LEU A 12 9.15 -1.51 -15.41
CA LEU A 12 9.51 -1.56 -13.99
C LEU A 12 10.01 -0.20 -13.45
N ALA A 13 10.69 0.60 -14.29
CA ALA A 13 11.10 1.94 -13.91
C ALA A 13 9.90 2.90 -13.85
N VAL A 14 9.03 2.86 -14.87
CA VAL A 14 7.82 3.69 -14.95
C VAL A 14 6.86 3.38 -13.81
N SER A 15 6.64 2.10 -13.48
CA SER A 15 5.78 1.73 -12.35
C SER A 15 6.32 2.26 -11.01
N LYS A 16 7.64 2.17 -10.78
CA LYS A 16 8.27 2.74 -9.58
C LYS A 16 8.12 4.26 -9.48
N VAL A 17 8.23 4.98 -10.60
CA VAL A 17 8.04 6.44 -10.63
C VAL A 17 6.58 6.80 -10.32
N ILE A 18 5.62 6.12 -10.94
CA ILE A 18 4.19 6.34 -10.68
C ILE A 18 3.86 6.07 -9.21
N VAL A 19 4.37 4.97 -8.64
CA VAL A 19 4.18 4.63 -7.22
C VAL A 19 4.85 5.65 -6.30
N GLY A 20 5.93 6.32 -6.74
CA GLY A 20 6.58 7.40 -6.01
C GLY A 20 5.80 8.72 -5.97
N MET A 21 4.91 8.98 -6.93
CA MET A 21 4.10 10.21 -6.96
C MET A 21 3.03 10.22 -5.85
N MET A 22 2.48 9.05 -5.53
CA MET A 22 1.42 8.91 -4.54
C MET A 22 1.84 9.34 -3.12
N PRO A 23 2.99 8.90 -2.55
CA PRO A 23 3.41 9.35 -1.23
C PRO A 23 3.82 10.83 -1.20
N ILE A 24 4.26 11.41 -2.31
CA ILE A 24 4.52 12.86 -2.40
C ILE A 24 3.21 13.63 -2.25
N ALA A 25 2.13 13.19 -2.90
CA ALA A 25 0.81 13.79 -2.74
C ALA A 25 0.29 13.68 -1.30
N TYR A 26 0.52 12.55 -0.62
CA TYR A 26 0.20 12.36 0.80
C TYR A 26 0.89 13.40 1.70
N ILE A 27 2.19 13.60 1.51
CA ILE A 27 2.97 14.58 2.29
C ILE A 27 2.51 16.00 1.95
N ALA A 28 2.32 16.32 0.67
CA ALA A 28 1.91 17.65 0.23
C ALA A 28 0.53 18.04 0.78
N VAL A 29 -0.47 17.17 0.63
CA VAL A 29 -1.83 17.42 1.14
C VAL A 29 -1.81 17.49 2.67
N GLY A 30 -1.12 16.57 3.34
CA GLY A 30 -1.00 16.59 4.80
C GLY A 30 -0.30 17.85 5.33
N ALA A 31 0.73 18.35 4.65
CA ALA A 31 1.47 19.55 5.07
C ALA A 31 0.70 20.84 4.78
N VAL A 32 0.08 20.96 3.60
CA VAL A 32 -0.66 22.17 3.19
C VAL A 32 -1.90 22.39 4.06
N TYR A 33 -2.60 21.31 4.42
CA TYR A 33 -3.84 21.37 5.18
C TYR A 33 -3.67 20.97 6.65
N LEU A 34 -2.44 21.03 7.19
CA LEU A 34 -2.13 20.60 8.56
C LEU A 34 -2.96 21.32 9.62
N ASN A 35 -3.18 22.62 9.44
CA ASN A 35 -3.94 23.47 10.37
C ASN A 35 -5.42 23.65 9.97
N GLU A 36 -5.84 23.06 8.85
CA GLU A 36 -7.16 23.28 8.24
C GLU A 36 -8.19 22.20 8.67
N CYS A 37 -7.86 21.38 9.68
CA CYS A 37 -8.75 20.41 10.33
C CYS A 37 -8.55 20.37 11.86
N PRO A 38 -8.96 21.42 12.60
CA PRO A 38 -8.88 21.46 14.07
C PRO A 38 -9.64 20.31 14.74
N VAL A 39 -10.69 19.78 14.10
CA VAL A 39 -11.48 18.66 14.64
C VAL A 39 -10.64 17.39 14.84
N GLN A 40 -9.65 17.18 13.96
CA GLN A 40 -8.74 16.05 14.02
C GLN A 40 -7.40 16.39 13.34
N GLU A 41 -6.51 17.00 14.11
CA GLU A 41 -5.11 17.23 13.71
C GLU A 41 -4.34 15.93 13.41
N LYS A 42 -4.90 14.76 13.76
CA LYS A 42 -4.28 13.46 13.51
C LYS A 42 -4.41 13.00 12.06
N ILE A 43 -5.41 13.45 11.30
CA ILE A 43 -5.55 13.05 9.88
C ILE A 43 -4.40 13.59 9.02
N PRO A 44 -4.04 14.89 9.06
CA PRO A 44 -2.87 15.39 8.34
C PRO A 44 -1.57 14.67 8.73
N ILE A 45 -1.37 14.42 10.03
CA ILE A 45 -0.19 13.69 10.55
C ILE A 45 -0.17 12.25 10.02
N TYR A 46 -1.32 11.59 9.96
CA TYR A 46 -1.48 10.25 9.38
C TYR A 46 -0.97 10.19 7.95
N LEU A 47 -1.39 11.14 7.11
CA LEU A 47 -0.98 11.27 5.70
C LEU A 47 0.53 11.49 5.57
N ILE A 48 1.12 12.37 6.38
CA ILE A 48 2.56 12.66 6.33
C ILE A 48 3.37 11.43 6.75
N VAL A 49 3.05 10.84 7.89
CA VAL A 49 3.79 9.70 8.45
C VAL A 49 3.73 8.52 7.49
N SER A 50 2.53 8.18 6.98
CA SER A 50 2.39 7.11 5.99
C SER A 50 3.20 7.40 4.71
N GLY A 51 3.13 8.60 4.17
CA GLY A 51 3.90 9.00 2.98
C GLY A 51 5.41 8.88 3.18
N VAL A 52 5.95 9.34 4.32
CA VAL A 52 7.39 9.27 4.62
C VAL A 52 7.87 7.83 4.72
N PHE A 53 7.20 6.99 5.50
CA PHE A 53 7.59 5.59 5.66
C PHE A 53 7.49 4.82 4.32
N THR A 54 6.51 5.13 3.48
CA THR A 54 6.42 4.56 2.12
C THR A 54 7.58 5.02 1.22
N ILE A 55 8.01 6.29 1.27
CA ILE A 55 9.18 6.76 0.52
C ILE A 55 10.45 6.03 0.99
N VAL A 56 10.64 5.90 2.30
CA VAL A 56 11.79 5.19 2.86
C VAL A 56 11.85 3.75 2.36
N LEU A 57 10.72 3.03 2.39
CA LEU A 57 10.63 1.67 1.83
C LEU A 57 10.92 1.62 0.32
N SER A 58 10.41 2.59 -0.43
CA SER A 58 10.62 2.68 -1.88
C SER A 58 12.08 2.93 -2.24
N LEU A 59 12.75 3.83 -1.49
CA LEU A 59 14.18 4.10 -1.63
C LEU A 59 15.00 2.86 -1.32
N LEU A 60 14.73 2.17 -0.19
CA LEU A 60 15.38 0.92 0.18
C LEU A 60 15.21 -0.17 -0.90
N SER A 61 14.05 -0.22 -1.57
CA SER A 61 13.76 -1.14 -2.68
C SER A 61 14.37 -0.73 -4.01
N CYS A 62 14.87 0.50 -4.12
CA CYS A 62 15.58 1.02 -5.28
C CYS A 62 17.09 0.87 -5.15
N LEU A 63 17.61 0.71 -3.92
CA LEU A 63 19.04 0.50 -3.69
C LEU A 63 19.52 -0.77 -4.42
N PRO A 64 20.47 -0.65 -5.36
CA PRO A 64 20.96 -1.77 -6.16
C PRO A 64 21.75 -2.83 -5.36
N GLY A 65 21.97 -2.63 -4.06
CA GLY A 65 22.73 -3.54 -3.18
C GLY A 65 21.99 -4.77 -2.67
N THR A 66 20.69 -4.94 -3.00
CA THR A 66 19.88 -6.11 -2.57
C THR A 66 19.51 -7.05 -3.72
N ARG A 67 19.98 -6.77 -4.96
CA ARG A 67 19.87 -7.75 -6.05
C ARG A 67 20.80 -8.93 -5.75
N SER A 68 20.18 -9.96 -5.19
CA SER A 68 20.70 -11.31 -4.99
C SER A 68 21.49 -11.79 -6.22
N THR A 69 22.81 -11.60 -6.18
CA THR A 69 23.71 -12.63 -6.66
C THR A 69 23.60 -13.74 -5.63
N LYS A 70 23.14 -14.92 -6.06
CA LYS A 70 22.84 -16.07 -5.21
C LYS A 70 24.07 -16.63 -4.45
N ASP A 71 25.25 -16.03 -4.59
CA ASP A 71 26.51 -16.53 -4.05
C ASP A 71 27.40 -15.41 -3.50
N THR A 72 27.14 -14.87 -2.30
CA THR A 72 28.17 -14.17 -1.48
C THR A 72 27.67 -13.98 -0.03
N PRO A 73 28.56 -13.94 0.98
CA PRO A 73 28.30 -14.35 2.36
C PRO A 73 27.34 -13.39 3.08
N ARG A 74 26.64 -13.95 4.08
CA ARG A 74 25.71 -13.30 5.01
C ARG A 74 26.28 -11.99 5.59
N THR A 75 26.15 -10.87 4.89
CA THR A 75 26.50 -9.56 5.45
C THR A 75 25.39 -9.12 6.41
N THR A 76 25.75 -8.73 7.63
CA THR A 76 24.85 -8.17 8.66
C THR A 76 23.90 -7.10 8.09
N ALA A 77 24.37 -6.32 7.10
CA ALA A 77 23.59 -5.29 6.42
C ALA A 77 22.28 -5.79 5.78
N GLY A 78 22.29 -6.95 5.12
CA GLY A 78 21.07 -7.51 4.50
C GLY A 78 20.04 -7.94 5.53
N HIS A 79 20.50 -8.53 6.64
CA HIS A 79 19.62 -8.94 7.74
C HIS A 79 19.00 -7.72 8.43
N VAL A 80 19.78 -6.64 8.61
CA VAL A 80 19.31 -5.37 9.14
C VAL A 80 18.23 -4.74 8.26
N VAL A 81 18.40 -4.75 6.92
CA VAL A 81 17.38 -4.23 5.99
C VAL A 81 16.09 -5.03 6.05
N THR A 82 16.16 -6.36 6.12
CA THR A 82 14.97 -7.22 6.25
C THR A 82 14.23 -6.97 7.56
N ILE A 83 14.96 -6.88 8.69
CA ILE A 83 14.38 -6.57 10.00
C ILE A 83 13.74 -5.18 9.97
N TRP A 84 14.43 -4.18 9.41
CA TRP A 84 13.91 -2.82 9.27
C TRP A 84 12.63 -2.77 8.45
N ASN A 85 12.61 -3.41 7.28
CA ASN A 85 11.41 -3.50 6.44
C ASN A 85 10.25 -4.17 7.17
N SER A 86 10.51 -5.25 7.92
CA SER A 86 9.49 -5.93 8.72
C SER A 86 8.93 -5.01 9.81
N LEU A 87 9.80 -4.32 10.55
CA LEU A 87 9.39 -3.34 11.58
C LEU A 87 8.57 -2.20 11.01
N VAL A 88 9.02 -1.60 9.91
CA VAL A 88 8.29 -0.52 9.22
C VAL A 88 6.95 -1.03 8.69
N SER A 89 6.90 -2.23 8.14
CA SER A 89 5.65 -2.83 7.66
C SER A 89 4.64 -3.04 8.80
N LEU A 90 5.08 -3.54 9.96
CA LEU A 90 4.23 -3.69 11.14
C LEU A 90 3.74 -2.33 11.66
N PHE A 91 4.64 -1.36 11.72
CA PHE A 91 4.28 0.01 12.11
C PHE A 91 3.24 0.59 11.16
N LEU A 92 3.45 0.49 9.84
CA LEU A 92 2.51 0.96 8.82
C LEU A 92 1.16 0.26 8.92
N PHE A 93 1.13 -1.03 9.24
CA PHE A 93 -0.12 -1.76 9.45
C PHE A 93 -0.91 -1.22 10.65
N CYS A 94 -0.27 -1.07 11.81
CA CYS A 94 -0.89 -0.48 12.99
C CYS A 94 -1.31 0.99 12.75
N TRP A 95 -0.49 1.73 12.03
CA TRP A 95 -0.75 3.13 11.66
C TRP A 95 -1.93 3.24 10.70
N PHE A 96 -2.05 2.34 9.73
CA PHE A 96 -3.20 2.27 8.83
C PHE A 96 -4.50 2.05 9.61
N ILE A 97 -4.51 1.13 10.59
CA ILE A 97 -5.68 0.91 11.46
C ILE A 97 -6.05 2.19 12.22
N SER A 98 -5.05 2.88 12.77
CA SER A 98 -5.26 4.14 13.48
C SER A 98 -5.81 5.24 12.55
N GLY A 99 -5.29 5.32 11.33
CA GLY A 99 -5.80 6.21 10.28
C GLY A 99 -7.27 5.97 9.96
N ASN A 100 -7.68 4.72 9.85
CA ASN A 100 -9.08 4.35 9.67
C ASN A 100 -9.93 4.86 10.83
N ILE A 101 -9.51 4.63 12.08
CA ILE A 101 -10.24 5.10 13.26
C ILE A 101 -10.41 6.63 13.21
N TRP A 102 -9.36 7.38 12.87
CA TRP A 102 -9.45 8.85 12.75
C TRP A 102 -10.43 9.26 11.65
N ILE A 103 -10.23 8.77 10.43
CA ILE A 103 -11.09 9.10 9.28
C ILE A 103 -12.55 8.77 9.56
N TYR A 104 -12.86 7.58 10.06
CA TYR A 104 -14.23 7.15 10.32
C TYR A 104 -14.84 7.78 11.57
N SER A 105 -14.03 8.21 12.55
CA SER A 105 -14.54 8.85 13.78
C SER A 105 -15.18 10.21 13.53
N ILE A 106 -14.83 10.91 12.44
CA ILE A 106 -15.46 12.18 12.05
C ILE A 106 -16.30 12.03 10.78
N TYR A 107 -16.81 10.83 10.50
CA TYR A 107 -17.63 10.60 9.32
C TYR A 107 -18.86 11.53 9.32
N GLN A 108 -18.98 12.35 8.26
CA GLN A 108 -19.74 13.61 8.17
C GLN A 108 -19.12 14.80 8.92
N PRO A 109 -17.91 15.26 8.55
CA PRO A 109 -17.33 16.45 9.17
C PRO A 109 -18.03 17.72 8.69
N GLU A 110 -18.01 18.75 9.53
CA GLU A 110 -18.56 20.06 9.21
C GLU A 110 -17.59 20.78 8.26
N TYR A 111 -17.99 20.95 6.99
CA TYR A 111 -17.15 21.64 5.98
C TYR A 111 -17.31 23.16 6.01
N ASN A 112 -18.18 23.68 6.87
CA ASN A 112 -18.49 25.10 6.92
C ASN A 112 -17.57 25.84 7.91
N LYS A 113 -16.57 26.54 7.37
CA LYS A 113 -15.65 27.41 8.12
C LYS A 113 -16.33 28.59 8.84
N ASN A 114 -17.54 28.96 8.44
CA ASN A 114 -18.32 30.05 9.03
C ASN A 114 -19.38 29.54 10.02
N ALA A 115 -19.41 28.24 10.32
CA ALA A 115 -20.27 27.73 11.38
C ALA A 115 -19.82 28.28 12.73
N THR A 116 -20.77 28.44 13.64
CA THR A 116 -20.55 28.97 15.00
C THR A 116 -19.58 28.11 15.82
N ASP A 117 -19.30 26.88 15.38
CA ASP A 117 -18.41 25.92 16.03
C ASP A 117 -17.22 25.57 15.12
N VAL A 118 -16.23 26.48 15.09
CA VAL A 118 -14.97 26.34 14.34
C VAL A 118 -14.19 25.07 14.76
N SER A 119 -14.44 24.56 15.97
CA SER A 119 -13.80 23.37 16.55
C SER A 119 -14.10 22.08 15.80
N ARG A 120 -15.22 21.99 15.07
CA ARG A 120 -15.61 20.81 14.29
C ARG A 120 -15.29 20.91 12.79
N TYR A 121 -14.64 22.00 12.38
CA TYR A 121 -14.28 22.22 10.99
C TYR A 121 -13.21 21.23 10.50
N CYS A 122 -13.38 20.73 9.28
CA CYS A 122 -12.31 20.09 8.53
C CYS A 122 -12.39 20.41 7.04
N ASN A 123 -11.24 20.71 6.45
CA ASN A 123 -11.13 20.95 5.03
C ASN A 123 -11.59 19.75 4.21
N LYS A 124 -12.53 20.03 3.29
CA LYS A 124 -13.13 19.04 2.41
C LYS A 124 -12.09 18.27 1.60
N THR A 125 -11.08 18.96 1.06
CA THR A 125 -10.04 18.33 0.23
C THR A 125 -9.23 17.33 1.02
N LEU A 126 -8.77 17.69 2.23
CA LEU A 126 -7.95 16.80 3.05
C LEU A 126 -8.74 15.55 3.48
N TYR A 127 -9.97 15.73 3.96
CA TYR A 127 -10.80 14.61 4.39
C TYR A 127 -11.16 13.67 3.23
N LEU A 128 -11.63 14.21 2.10
CA LEU A 128 -11.95 13.38 0.93
C LEU A 128 -10.72 12.69 0.37
N PHE A 129 -9.56 13.35 0.39
CA PHE A 129 -8.31 12.72 -0.02
C PHE A 129 -7.98 11.52 0.89
N ALA A 130 -7.97 11.70 2.20
CA ALA A 130 -7.68 10.61 3.15
C ALA A 130 -8.69 9.44 3.01
N PHE A 131 -9.99 9.77 2.93
CA PHE A 131 -11.06 8.79 2.82
C PHE A 131 -11.00 8.01 1.50
N TRP A 132 -10.87 8.70 0.36
CA TRP A 132 -10.88 8.07 -0.95
C TRP A 132 -9.64 7.21 -1.17
N ASN A 133 -8.48 7.68 -0.75
CA ASN A 133 -7.27 6.88 -0.83
C ASN A 133 -7.37 5.61 0.03
N THR A 134 -7.90 5.71 1.25
CA THR A 134 -8.12 4.55 2.12
C THR A 134 -9.10 3.56 1.49
N THR A 135 -10.19 4.08 0.88
CA THR A 135 -11.16 3.27 0.14
C THR A 135 -10.52 2.56 -1.06
N LEU A 136 -9.67 3.25 -1.82
CA LEU A 136 -8.95 2.70 -2.96
C LEU A 136 -8.05 1.53 -2.55
N VAL A 137 -7.34 1.67 -1.42
CA VAL A 137 -6.53 0.58 -0.85
C VAL A 137 -7.39 -0.64 -0.52
N TYR A 138 -8.56 -0.47 0.07
CA TYR A 138 -9.48 -1.57 0.35
C TYR A 138 -10.00 -2.25 -0.93
N ILE A 139 -10.39 -1.49 -1.94
CA ILE A 139 -10.85 -2.03 -3.23
C ILE A 139 -9.75 -2.88 -3.87
N LEU A 140 -8.52 -2.35 -3.93
CA LEU A 140 -7.38 -3.09 -4.48
C LEU A 140 -7.08 -4.36 -3.67
N ALA A 141 -7.14 -4.30 -2.34
CA ALA A 141 -6.92 -5.47 -1.49
C ALA A 141 -7.97 -6.56 -1.75
N ILE A 142 -9.25 -6.20 -1.84
CA ILE A 142 -10.34 -7.15 -2.15
C ILE A 142 -10.13 -7.77 -3.53
N LEU A 143 -9.84 -6.96 -4.56
CA LEU A 143 -9.57 -7.46 -5.91
C LEU A 143 -8.38 -8.42 -5.96
N PHE A 144 -7.32 -8.12 -5.21
CA PHE A 144 -6.14 -8.97 -5.12
C PHE A 144 -6.46 -10.32 -4.47
N VAL A 145 -7.21 -10.32 -3.37
CA VAL A 145 -7.67 -11.55 -2.70
C VAL A 145 -8.58 -12.36 -3.61
N LEU A 146 -9.55 -11.73 -4.27
CA LEU A 146 -10.45 -12.40 -5.21
C LEU A 146 -9.67 -13.05 -6.36
N THR A 147 -8.78 -12.30 -6.99
CA THR A 147 -7.95 -12.81 -8.10
C THR A 147 -7.04 -13.94 -7.63
N GLY A 148 -6.38 -13.77 -6.48
CA GLY A 148 -5.52 -14.81 -5.88
C GLY A 148 -6.30 -16.09 -5.56
N CYS A 149 -7.47 -15.97 -4.95
CA CYS A 149 -8.36 -17.10 -4.67
C CYS A 149 -8.84 -17.79 -5.94
N CYS A 150 -9.21 -17.05 -6.99
CA CYS A 150 -9.61 -17.62 -8.28
C CYS A 150 -8.45 -18.40 -8.92
N VAL A 151 -7.24 -17.84 -8.95
CA VAL A 151 -6.07 -18.51 -9.52
C VAL A 151 -5.69 -19.75 -8.72
N LEU A 152 -5.71 -19.68 -7.39
CA LEU A 152 -5.45 -20.83 -6.53
C LEU A 152 -6.50 -21.92 -6.76
N PHE A 153 -7.78 -21.57 -6.81
CA PHE A 153 -8.86 -22.51 -7.06
C PHE A 153 -8.75 -23.16 -8.45
N CYS A 154 -8.43 -22.40 -9.49
CA CYS A 154 -8.14 -22.94 -10.82
C CYS A 154 -6.92 -23.86 -10.82
N PHE A 155 -5.85 -23.52 -10.10
CA PHE A 155 -4.67 -24.37 -9.96
C PHE A 155 -4.99 -25.68 -9.23
N PHE A 156 -5.79 -25.63 -8.16
CA PHE A 156 -6.25 -26.82 -7.44
C PHE A 156 -7.18 -27.71 -8.29
N LEU A 157 -8.00 -27.14 -9.16
CA LEU A 157 -8.88 -27.91 -10.06
C LEU A 157 -8.11 -28.51 -11.26
N CYS A 158 -7.26 -27.72 -11.92
CA CYS A 158 -6.45 -28.20 -13.05
C CYS A 158 -5.37 -29.20 -12.60
N GLY A 159 -4.80 -29.04 -11.40
CA GLY A 159 -3.86 -30.01 -10.83
C GLY A 159 -4.48 -31.36 -10.45
N ARG A 160 -5.81 -31.45 -10.30
CA ARG A 160 -6.51 -32.72 -10.13
C ARG A 160 -6.84 -33.42 -11.45
N ALA A 161 -7.07 -32.66 -12.52
CA ALA A 161 -7.40 -33.22 -13.84
C ALA A 161 -6.25 -34.08 -14.41
N ASP A 162 -4.98 -33.71 -14.19
CA ASP A 162 -3.83 -34.53 -14.60
C ASP A 162 -3.77 -35.89 -13.87
N SER A 163 -4.30 -36.00 -12.65
CA SER A 163 -4.25 -37.26 -11.89
C SER A 163 -5.28 -38.29 -12.34
N ASP A 164 -6.37 -37.85 -12.99
CA ASP A 164 -7.44 -38.75 -13.45
C ASP A 164 -7.13 -39.35 -14.83
N ASP A 165 -6.34 -38.68 -15.67
CA ASP A 165 -5.92 -39.21 -16.98
C ASP A 165 -4.90 -40.36 -16.84
N ASP A 166 -3.98 -40.27 -15.87
CA ASP A 166 -3.03 -41.36 -15.58
C ASP A 166 -3.73 -42.62 -15.00
N ALA A 167 -4.81 -42.44 -14.23
CA ALA A 167 -5.57 -43.55 -13.65
C ALA A 167 -6.46 -44.27 -14.67
N ASN A 168 -6.94 -43.57 -15.70
CA ASN A 168 -7.83 -44.14 -16.71
C ASN A 168 -7.06 -44.81 -17.88
N GLN A 169 -5.74 -44.60 -17.97
CA GLN A 169 -4.89 -45.26 -18.95
C GLN A 169 -4.33 -46.61 -18.47
N GLN A 170 -4.64 -46.99 -17.22
CA GLN A 170 -4.25 -48.26 -16.60
C GLN A 170 -5.42 -49.25 -16.41
N ALA A 171 -6.61 -48.95 -16.95
CA ALA A 171 -7.79 -49.82 -16.96
C ALA A 171 -8.05 -50.44 -18.34
#